data_AF-A0A2V8KZ91-F1
#
_entry.id   AF-A0A2V8KZ91-F1
#
_cell.length_a   1.000
_cell.length_b   1.000
_cell.length_c   1.000
_cell.angle_alpha   90.00
_cell.angle_beta   90.00
_cell.angle_gamma   90.00
#
_symmetry.space_group_name_H-M   'P 1'
#
loop_
_entity.id
_entity.type
_entity.pdbx_description
1 polymer ?
#
loop_
_entity_poly.entity_id
_entity_poly.type
_entity_poly.pdbx_seq_one_letter_code
_entity_poly.pdbx_strand_id
1 'polypeptide(L)' 'MNRGEIYRTREKLTERGHKPGFYVVVSRDFIADNDDISTIICAPVYREALNLRSEVLVGGNDGFPEDSSIR' A
#
# COMPACT_ATOMS: atom_id res chain seq x y z
N MET A 1 -3.01 -1.02 13.39
CA MET A 1 -2.58 -0.47 12.08
C MET A 1 -3.72 0.42 11.61
N ASN A 2 -3.47 1.60 11.04
CA ASN A 2 -4.53 2.57 10.72
C ASN A 2 -4.71 2.75 9.21
N ARG A 3 -5.93 3.12 8.80
CA ARG A 3 -6.22 3.39 7.40
C ARG A 3 -5.36 4.54 6.87
N GLY A 4 -4.75 4.33 5.70
CA GLY A 4 -3.85 5.29 5.07
C GLY A 4 -2.39 5.17 5.49
N GLU A 5 -2.06 4.36 6.51
CA GLU A 5 -0.65 4.09 6.84
C GLU A 5 0.05 3.29 5.74
N ILE A 6 1.34 3.60 5.54
CA ILE A 6 2.20 2.98 4.54
C ILE A 6 3.08 1.94 5.21
N TYR A 7 3.02 0.70 4.73
CA TYR A 7 3.87 -0.40 5.17
C TYR A 7 4.73 -0.91 4.03
N ARG A 8 5.91 -1.43 4.37
CA ARG A 8 6.84 -2.06 3.42
C ARG A 8 6.93 -3.55 3.71
N THR A 9 6.84 -4.40 2.69
CA THR A 9 7.09 -5.83 2.88
C THR A 9 8.55 -6.05 3.26
N ARG A 10 8.79 -6.94 4.22
CA ARG A 10 10.16 -7.36 4.57
C ARG A 10 10.76 -8.24 3.48
N GLU A 11 9.93 -9.11 2.90
CA GLU A 11 10.35 -10.11 1.93
C GLU A 11 10.04 -9.69 0.50
N LYS A 12 10.82 -10.27 -0.41
CA LYS A 12 10.69 -10.13 -1.86
C LYS A 12 9.69 -11.17 -2.38
N LEU A 13 8.43 -10.79 -2.47
CA LEU A 13 7.38 -11.68 -2.95
C LEU A 13 7.41 -11.80 -4.49
N THR A 14 7.22 -13.03 -4.99
CA THR A 14 7.25 -13.40 -6.42
C THR A 14 6.18 -12.66 -7.22
N GLU A 15 4.97 -12.56 -6.66
CA GLU A 15 3.82 -11.83 -7.21
C GLU A 15 4.08 -10.33 -7.46
N ARG A 16 5.16 -9.79 -6.87
CA ARG A 16 5.61 -8.41 -7.02
C ARG A 16 6.91 -8.26 -7.80
N GLY A 17 7.30 -9.28 -8.57
CA GLY A 17 8.56 -9.28 -9.30
C GLY A 17 9.79 -9.29 -8.39
N HIS A 18 9.68 -9.93 -7.22
CA HIS A 18 10.77 -10.10 -6.25
C HIS A 18 11.37 -8.80 -5.70
N LYS A 19 10.57 -7.74 -5.56
CA LYS A 19 10.99 -6.49 -4.92
C LYS A 19 10.16 -6.23 -3.66
N PRO A 20 10.77 -5.71 -2.58
CA PRO A 20 10.00 -5.24 -1.43
C PRO A 20 9.07 -4.12 -1.90
N GLY A 21 7.77 -4.27 -1.66
CA GLY A 21 6.74 -3.34 -2.10
C GLY A 21 6.22 -2.48 -0.96
N PHE A 22 5.77 -1.27 -1.28
CA PHE A 22 4.94 -0.47 -0.37
C PHE A 22 3.47 -0.85 -0.54
N TYR A 23 2.73 -0.78 0.56
CA TYR A 23 1.32 -1.09 0.65
C TYR A 23 0.65 -0.05 1.54
N VAL A 24 -0.55 0.37 1.16
CA VAL A 24 -1.37 1.31 1.94
C VAL A 24 -2.53 0.55 2.56
N VAL A 25 -2.77 0.71 3.87
CA VAL A 25 -3.92 0.11 4.54
C VAL A 25 -5.21 0.76 4.04
N VAL A 26 -6.14 -0.04 3.52
CA VAL A 26 -7.45 0.45 3.02
C VAL A 26 -8.64 -0.06 3.82
N SER A 27 -8.44 -1.09 4.67
CA SER A 27 -9.41 -1.50 5.68
C SER A 27 -9.84 -0.32 6.55
N ARG A 28 -11.09 -0.36 7.04
CA ARG A 28 -11.60 0.62 8.01
C ARG A 28 -10.90 0.43 9.35
N ASP A 29 -10.74 1.51 10.11
CA ASP A 29 -9.97 1.50 11.36
C ASP A 29 -10.48 0.47 12.37
N PHE A 30 -11.80 0.31 12.53
CA PHE A 30 -12.36 -0.69 13.46
C PHE A 30 -12.00 -2.15 13.12
N ILE A 31 -11.59 -2.42 11.87
CA ILE A 31 -11.07 -3.73 11.44
C ILE A 31 -9.56 -3.77 11.68
N ALA A 32 -8.85 -2.70 11.35
CA ALA A 32 -7.39 -2.66 11.39
C ALA A 32 -6.78 -2.45 12.79
N ASP A 33 -7.61 -2.01 13.74
CA ASP A 33 -7.28 -1.83 15.16
C ASP A 33 -7.89 -2.93 16.06
N ASN A 34 -8.47 -3.98 15.47
CA ASN A 34 -9.06 -5.08 16.22
C ASN A 34 -8.02 -6.18 16.48
N ASP A 35 -7.72 -6.46 17.75
CA ASP A 35 -6.73 -7.46 18.17
C ASP A 35 -7.09 -8.91 17.79
N ASP A 36 -8.38 -9.22 17.55
CA ASP A 36 -8.83 -10.55 17.12
C ASP A 36 -8.69 -10.77 15.60
N ILE A 37 -8.33 -9.73 14.84
CA ILE A 37 -8.19 -9.78 13.39
C ILE A 37 -6.73 -9.90 13.00
N SER A 38 -6.36 -11.04 12.41
CA SER A 38 -4.98 -11.34 12.00
C SER A 38 -4.63 -10.84 10.60
N THR A 39 -5.61 -10.37 9.81
CA THR A 39 -5.40 -9.95 8.42
C THR A 39 -6.21 -8.70 8.07
N ILE A 40 -5.62 -7.81 7.28
CA ILE A 40 -6.25 -6.59 6.78
C ILE A 40 -6.03 -6.44 5.28
N ILE A 41 -6.82 -5.58 4.64
CA ILE A 41 -6.73 -5.32 3.20
C ILE A 41 -5.82 -4.10 2.98
N CYS A 42 -4.89 -4.26 2.04
CA CYS A 42 -3.98 -3.21 1.62
C CYS A 42 -3.97 -3.07 0.09
N ALA A 43 -3.73 -1.86 -0.39
CA ALA A 43 -3.53 -1.57 -1.81
C ALA A 43 -2.03 -1.48 -2.14
N PRO A 44 -1.52 -2.24 -3.13
CA PRO A 44 -0.13 -2.13 -3.56
C PRO A 44 0.22 -0.79 -4.22
N VAL A 45 1.42 -0.29 -3.94
CA VAL A 45 2.02 0.90 -4.57
C VAL A 45 3.01 0.52 -5.68
N TYR A 46 2.93 1.14 -6.84
CA TYR A 46 3.84 0.93 -7.97
C TYR A 46 4.48 2.24 -8.40
N ARG A 47 5.72 2.20 -8.90
CA ARG A 47 6.42 3.40 -9.43
C ARG A 47 5.81 3.93 -10.73
N GLU A 48 5.07 3.09 -11.44
CA GLU A 48 4.47 3.43 -12.72
C GLU A 48 2.96 3.61 -12.55
N ALA A 49 2.47 4.75 -13.01
CA ALA A 49 1.05 5.01 -13.19
C ALA A 49 0.60 4.50 -14.56
N LEU A 50 -0.53 3.77 -14.60
CA LEU A 50 -1.14 3.30 -15.84
C LEU A 50 -2.33 4.18 -16.28
N ASN A 51 -2.57 5.30 -15.58
CA ASN A 51 -3.68 6.23 -15.84
C ASN A 51 -5.06 5.58 -15.75
N LEU A 52 -5.22 4.61 -14.84
CA LEU A 52 -6.53 4.02 -14.55
C LEU A 52 -7.33 4.98 -13.66
N ARG A 53 -8.66 4.99 -13.81
CA ARG A 53 -9.53 5.82 -12.95
C ARG A 53 -9.48 5.45 -11.47
N SER A 54 -9.11 4.22 -11.16
CA SER A 54 -8.98 3.71 -9.80
C SER A 54 -7.61 3.98 -9.17
N GLU A 55 -6.67 4.52 -9.95
CA GLU A 55 -5.33 4.84 -9.44
C GLU A 55 -5.35 6.11 -8.61
N VAL A 56 -4.57 6.08 -7.53
CA VAL A 56 -4.27 7.28 -6.74
C VAL A 56 -2.80 7.60 -6.91
N LEU A 57 -2.51 8.73 -7.56
CA LEU A 57 -1.15 9.25 -7.69
C LEU A 57 -0.67 9.79 -6.35
N VAL A 58 0.55 9.42 -5.98
CA VAL A 58 1.19 9.80 -4.72
C VAL A 58 2.67 10.11 -4.96
N GLY A 59 3.29 10.91 -4.09
CA GLY A 59 4.69 11.25 -4.21
C GLY A 59 5.33 11.69 -2.90
N GLY A 60 6.37 12.54 -3.01
CA GLY A 60 7.15 13.04 -1.87
C GLY A 60 6.32 13.59 -0.71
N ASN A 61 5.27 14.35 -1.02
CA ASN A 61 4.40 14.97 -0.01
C ASN A 61 3.50 13.96 0.72
N ASP A 62 3.34 12.76 0.17
CA ASP A 62 2.51 11.69 0.71
C ASP A 62 3.33 10.64 1.46
N GLY A 63 4.64 10.87 1.63
CA GLY A 63 5.55 9.94 2.32
C GLY A 63 6.20 8.89 1.42
N PHE A 64 6.12 9.05 0.09
CA PHE A 64 6.81 8.19 -0.87
C PHE A 64 8.14 8.82 -1.35
N PRO A 65 9.19 8.02 -1.57
CA PRO A 65 10.50 8.55 -2.00
C PRO A 65 10.49 9.08 -3.44
N GLU A 66 9.55 8.64 -4.26
CA GLU A 66 9.41 8.96 -5.67
C GLU A 66 7.94 8.92 -6.06
N ASP A 67 7.59 9.56 -7.17
CA ASP A 67 6.23 9.53 -7.71
C ASP A 67 5.82 8.08 -7.98
N SER A 68 4.60 7.75 -7.54
CA SER A 68 4.07 6.39 -7.50
C SER A 68 2.55 6.40 -7.67
N SER A 69 1.97 5.22 -7.78
CA SER A 69 0.55 5.00 -7.98
C SER A 69 0.06 3.86 -7.08
N ILE A 70 -0.99 4.10 -6.30
CA ILE A 70 -1.69 3.09 -5.51
C ILE A 70 -2.73 2.42 -6.42
N ARG A 71 -2.75 1.08 -6.45
CA ARG A 71 -3.69 0.26 -7.22
C ARG A 71 -4.35 -0.82 -6.38
#